data_AF-A0A3Q3JIU8-F1
#
_entry.id   AF-A0A3Q3JIU8-F1
#
_cell.length_a   1.000
_cell.length_b   1.000
_cell.length_c   1.000
_cell.angle_alpha   90.00
_cell.angle_beta   90.00
_cell.angle_gamma   90.00
#
_symmetry.space_group_name_H-M   'P 1'
#
loop_
_entity.id
_entity.type
_entity.pdbx_description
1 polymer ?
#
loop_
_entity_poly.entity_id
_entity_poly.type
_entity_poly.pdbx_seq_one_letter_code
_entity_poly.pdbx_strand_id
1 'polypeptide(L)'
;MATDFQLLSPVRFSGLGYFDAVTYIGASGLYDMKKIGEWATQSRLDPNDPKNYFFTVFVASGGEVTAPEYFRLEQLQQEFDFVTDEELDRSKRLRLLRLRNQEVAEFRNYKCVPALEREVTDEVFQVHLCCRI
;
A
#
# COMPACT_ATOMS: atom_id res chain seq x y z
N MET A 1 -15.77 -10.58 56.86
CA MET A 1 -14.73 -9.54 56.82
C MET A 1 -14.49 -9.23 55.37
N ALA A 2 -14.87 -8.02 54.96
CA ALA A 2 -14.85 -7.57 53.57
C ALA A 2 -13.40 -7.38 53.10
N THR A 3 -13.06 -7.96 51.95
CA THR A 3 -11.85 -7.60 51.21
C THR A 3 -12.18 -6.46 50.27
N ASP A 4 -11.54 -5.34 50.56
CA ASP A 4 -11.56 -4.06 49.89
C ASP A 4 -10.99 -4.20 48.46
N PHE A 5 -11.85 -4.15 47.44
CA PHE A 5 -11.44 -4.02 46.04
C PHE A 5 -11.55 -2.54 45.70
N GLN A 6 -10.44 -1.83 45.91
CA GLN A 6 -10.33 -0.41 45.60
C GLN A 6 -10.69 -0.16 44.14
N LEU A 7 -11.72 0.67 43.97
CA LEU A 7 -12.21 1.26 42.74
C LEU A 7 -11.07 1.96 41.99
N LEU A 8 -10.53 1.33 40.96
CA LEU A 8 -9.94 2.07 39.84
C LEU A 8 -11.10 2.42 38.91
N SER A 9 -11.55 3.66 39.02
CA SER A 9 -12.57 4.27 38.16
C SER A 9 -12.19 4.11 36.68
N PRO A 10 -13.12 3.71 35.80
CA PRO A 10 -12.85 3.72 34.37
C PRO A 10 -12.67 5.18 33.95
N VAL A 11 -11.49 5.49 33.42
CA VAL A 11 -11.18 6.79 32.82
C VAL A 11 -12.19 7.02 31.71
N ARG A 12 -13.16 7.91 31.95
CA ARG A 12 -14.10 8.36 30.93
C ARG A 12 -13.39 9.37 30.05
N PHE A 13 -12.89 8.91 28.90
CA PHE A 13 -12.54 9.82 27.81
C PHE A 13 -13.84 10.31 27.17
N SER A 14 -14.26 11.52 27.56
CA SER A 14 -15.35 12.25 26.93
C SER A 14 -14.88 12.84 25.60
N GLY A 15 -15.27 12.22 24.49
CA GLY A 15 -15.09 12.76 23.15
C GLY A 15 -15.49 11.77 22.07
N LEU A 16 -16.65 12.00 21.43
CA LEU A 16 -17.09 11.44 20.13
C LEU A 16 -16.74 9.97 19.84
N GLY A 17 -17.65 9.05 20.18
CA GLY A 17 -17.84 7.77 19.46
C GLY A 17 -16.72 6.73 19.51
N TYR A 18 -15.60 6.99 20.19
CA TYR A 18 -14.53 6.01 20.35
C TYR A 18 -14.91 5.01 21.45
N PHE A 19 -15.47 3.87 21.03
CA PHE A 19 -15.71 2.74 21.93
C PHE A 19 -14.47 1.84 21.92
N ASP A 20 -13.86 1.64 23.08
CA ASP A 20 -12.84 0.60 23.22
C ASP A 20 -13.45 -0.79 22.95
N ALA A 21 -12.66 -1.67 22.34
CA ALA A 21 -13.11 -2.99 21.89
C ALA A 21 -13.75 -3.80 23.03
N VAL A 22 -13.19 -3.72 24.23
CA VAL A 22 -13.68 -4.46 25.40
C VAL A 22 -15.07 -3.97 25.82
N THR A 23 -15.32 -2.66 25.69
CA THR A 23 -16.61 -2.06 26.05
C THR A 23 -17.69 -2.38 25.01
N TYR A 24 -17.33 -2.43 23.73
CA TYR A 24 -18.27 -2.68 22.63
C TYR A 24 -18.61 -4.17 22.48
N ILE A 25 -17.59 -5.02 22.53
CA ILE A 25 -17.69 -6.46 22.23
C ILE A 25 -17.97 -7.27 23.50
N GLY A 26 -17.49 -6.80 24.65
CA GLY A 26 -17.43 -7.55 25.91
C GLY A 26 -16.24 -8.52 25.94
N ALA A 27 -15.70 -8.77 27.14
CA ALA A 27 -14.49 -9.60 27.32
C ALA A 27 -14.60 -11.02 26.74
N SER A 28 -15.81 -11.60 26.74
CA SER A 28 -16.07 -12.93 26.17
C SER A 28 -16.18 -12.94 24.64
N GLY A 29 -16.42 -11.80 24.00
CA GLY A 29 -16.58 -11.68 22.56
C GLY A 29 -15.29 -11.31 21.81
N LEU A 30 -14.17 -11.06 22.51
CA LEU A 30 -12.90 -10.68 21.89
C LEU A 30 -12.25 -11.78 21.03
N TYR A 31 -12.79 -13.00 21.07
CA TYR A 31 -12.38 -14.12 20.21
C TYR A 31 -13.28 -14.28 18.98
N ASP A 32 -14.39 -13.54 18.90
CA ASP A 32 -15.34 -13.58 17.80
C ASP A 32 -14.92 -12.59 16.70
N MET A 33 -14.24 -13.11 15.68
CA MET A 33 -13.72 -12.32 14.56
C MET A 33 -14.80 -11.48 13.87
N LYS A 34 -16.05 -11.95 13.85
CA LYS A 34 -17.17 -11.20 13.28
C LYS A 34 -17.47 -9.94 14.09
N LYS A 35 -17.55 -10.04 15.42
CA LYS A 35 -17.79 -8.91 16.31
C LYS A 35 -16.61 -7.92 16.32
N ILE A 36 -15.39 -8.43 16.17
CA ILE A 36 -14.19 -7.60 16.03
C ILE A 36 -14.26 -6.77 14.74
N GLY A 37 -14.70 -7.36 13.62
CA GLY A 37 -14.91 -6.62 12.37
C GLY A 37 -16.02 -5.57 12.46
N GLU A 38 -17.14 -5.90 13.09
CA GLU A 38 -18.24 -4.97 13.33
C GLU A 38 -17.81 -3.79 14.21
N TRP A 39 -17.00 -4.04 15.24
CA TRP A 39 -16.40 -2.99 16.05
C TRP A 39 -15.41 -2.14 15.25
N ALA A 40 -14.50 -2.76 14.50
CA ALA A 40 -13.47 -2.04 13.74
C ALA A 40 -14.06 -1.10 12.68
N THR A 41 -15.14 -1.52 12.01
CA THR A 41 -15.87 -0.68 11.05
C THR A 41 -16.55 0.53 11.70
N GLN A 42 -17.09 0.36 12.91
CA GLN A 42 -17.81 1.42 13.62
C GLN A 42 -16.91 2.36 14.42
N SER A 43 -15.72 1.91 14.80
CA SER A 43 -14.82 2.63 15.70
C SER A 43 -14.03 3.74 15.03
N ARG A 44 -14.16 3.90 13.70
CA ARG A 44 -13.49 4.95 12.90
C ARG A 44 -12.00 5.05 13.22
N LEU A 45 -11.34 3.89 13.29
CA LEU A 45 -9.90 3.79 13.54
C LEU A 45 -9.15 4.65 12.51
N ASP A 46 -8.08 5.32 12.95
CA ASP A 46 -7.23 6.05 12.02
C ASP A 46 -6.53 5.03 11.10
N PRO A 47 -6.80 5.04 9.78
CA PRO A 47 -6.17 4.13 8.84
C PRO A 47 -4.67 4.41 8.66
N ASN A 48 -4.18 5.59 9.06
CA ASN A 48 -2.77 5.96 8.98
C ASN A 48 -1.98 5.67 10.27
N ASP A 49 -2.63 5.23 11.35
CA ASP A 49 -1.93 4.78 12.57
C ASP A 49 -1.48 3.32 12.39
N PRO A 50 -0.17 3.03 12.40
CA PRO A 50 0.34 1.67 12.24
C PRO A 50 -0.15 0.70 13.32
N LYS A 51 -0.59 1.19 14.50
CA LYS A 51 -1.17 0.34 15.56
C LYS A 51 -2.51 -0.28 15.17
N ASN A 52 -3.25 0.36 14.27
CA ASN A 52 -4.56 -0.11 13.81
C ASN A 52 -4.48 -1.00 12.56
N TYR A 53 -3.28 -1.17 11.99
CA TYR A 53 -3.05 -1.85 10.71
C TYR A 53 -3.78 -3.19 10.62
N PHE A 54 -3.69 -4.03 11.66
CA PHE A 54 -4.36 -5.33 11.69
C PHE A 54 -5.88 -5.21 11.45
N PHE A 55 -6.55 -4.31 12.16
CA PHE A 55 -8.00 -4.12 12.05
C PHE A 55 -8.38 -3.47 10.71
N THR A 56 -7.57 -2.55 10.20
CA THR A 56 -7.77 -1.92 8.88
C THR A 56 -7.73 -2.97 7.78
N VAL A 57 -6.71 -3.83 7.79
CA VAL A 57 -6.59 -4.96 6.85
C VAL A 57 -7.74 -5.95 7.04
N PHE A 58 -8.05 -6.30 8.29
CA PHE A 58 -9.14 -7.21 8.61
C PHE A 58 -10.49 -6.77 8.05
N VAL A 59 -10.81 -5.48 8.17
CA VAL A 59 -12.02 -4.90 7.61
C VAL A 59 -11.96 -4.86 6.07
N ALA A 60 -10.83 -4.46 5.49
CA ALA A 60 -10.65 -4.42 4.04
C ALA A 60 -10.77 -5.80 3.38
N SER A 61 -10.32 -6.85 4.06
CA SER A 61 -10.41 -8.24 3.61
C SER A 61 -11.74 -8.93 3.94
N GLY A 62 -12.77 -8.20 4.38
CA GLY A 62 -14.09 -8.77 4.66
C GLY A 62 -14.14 -9.74 5.85
N GLY A 63 -13.20 -9.61 6.79
CA GLY A 63 -13.09 -10.47 7.99
C GLY A 63 -12.31 -11.77 7.78
N GLU A 64 -11.76 -11.99 6.59
CA GLU A 64 -10.90 -13.14 6.30
C GLU A 64 -9.44 -12.66 6.16
N VAL A 65 -8.76 -12.54 7.29
CA VAL A 65 -7.31 -12.28 7.28
C VAL A 65 -6.61 -13.62 7.17
N THR A 66 -6.40 -14.08 5.94
CA THR A 66 -5.31 -15.02 5.66
C THR A 66 -4.01 -14.23 5.78
N ALA A 67 -3.60 -13.90 7.01
CA ALA A 67 -2.32 -13.26 7.24
C ALA A 67 -1.26 -14.22 6.70
N PRO A 68 -0.51 -13.85 5.65
CA PRO A 68 0.68 -14.60 5.31
C PRO A 68 1.60 -14.55 6.54
N GLU A 69 2.36 -15.62 6.83
CA GLU A 69 3.34 -15.66 7.94
C GLU A 69 4.47 -14.61 7.82
N TYR A 70 4.43 -13.78 6.78
CA TYR A 70 5.38 -12.72 6.50
C TYR A 70 4.64 -11.41 6.16
N PHE A 71 5.23 -10.29 6.57
CA PHE A 71 4.75 -8.97 6.21
C PHE A 71 4.82 -8.79 4.69
N ARG A 72 3.68 -8.62 4.03
CA ARG A 72 3.63 -8.19 2.62
C ARG A 72 3.71 -6.67 2.59
N LEU A 73 4.89 -6.14 2.22
CA LEU A 73 5.11 -4.71 1.96
C LEU A 73 4.12 -4.12 0.92
N GLU A 74 3.48 -4.99 0.12
CA GLU A 74 2.87 -4.66 -1.16
C GLU A 74 1.36 -5.00 -1.22
N GLN A 75 0.66 -5.10 -0.08
CA GLN A 75 -0.77 -5.50 -0.07
C GLN A 75 -1.68 -4.62 -0.95
N LEU A 76 -1.30 -3.36 -1.16
CA LEU A 76 -2.02 -2.42 -2.02
C LEU A 76 -1.23 -2.05 -3.27
N GLN A 77 -0.11 -2.71 -3.58
CA GLN A 77 0.78 -2.27 -4.67
C GLN A 77 0.04 -2.21 -6.01
N GLN A 78 -0.79 -3.21 -6.30
CA GLN A 78 -1.62 -3.23 -7.50
C GLN A 78 -2.59 -2.04 -7.59
N GLU A 79 -3.02 -1.49 -6.44
CA GLU A 79 -3.87 -0.29 -6.39
C GLU A 79 -3.08 1.01 -6.56
N PHE A 80 -1.76 0.99 -6.33
CA PHE A 80 -0.85 2.13 -6.48
C PHE A 80 -0.06 2.12 -7.79
N ASP A 81 -0.05 1.01 -8.52
CA ASP A 81 0.56 0.92 -9.83
C ASP A 81 -0.21 1.80 -10.82
N PHE A 82 0.48 2.81 -11.36
CA PHE A 82 -0.13 3.76 -12.30
C PHE A 82 -0.34 3.18 -13.70
N VAL A 83 0.49 2.20 -14.08
CA VAL A 83 0.55 1.57 -15.41
C VAL A 83 1.08 0.14 -15.26
N THR A 84 0.77 -0.73 -16.23
CA THR A 84 1.33 -2.09 -16.25
C THR A 84 2.78 -2.10 -16.75
N ASP A 85 3.50 -3.21 -16.51
CA ASP A 85 4.85 -3.39 -17.05
C ASP A 85 4.87 -3.35 -18.59
N GLU A 86 3.84 -3.88 -19.25
CA GLU A 86 3.72 -3.84 -20.72
C GLU A 86 3.45 -2.42 -21.25
N GLU A 87 2.74 -1.59 -20.49
CA GLU A 87 2.57 -0.16 -20.80
C GLU A 87 3.87 0.60 -20.60
N LEU A 88 4.58 0.29 -19.52
CA LEU A 88 5.87 0.87 -19.17
C LEU A 88 6.91 0.57 -20.26
N ASP A 89 6.98 -0.68 -20.73
CA ASP A 89 7.90 -1.11 -21.77
C ASP A 89 7.56 -0.55 -23.17
N ARG A 90 6.30 -0.16 -23.39
CA ARG A 90 5.89 0.54 -24.62
C ARG A 90 6.27 2.02 -24.63
N SER A 91 6.66 2.62 -23.50
CA SER A 91 7.17 3.99 -23.47
C SER A 91 8.54 4.08 -24.14
N LYS A 92 8.57 4.68 -25.33
CA LYS A 92 9.75 5.08 -26.08
C LYS A 92 10.62 6.02 -25.27
N ARG A 93 10.02 6.97 -24.54
CA ARG A 93 10.78 7.90 -23.70
C ARG A 93 11.51 7.17 -22.57
N LEU A 94 10.83 6.25 -21.88
CA LEU A 94 11.47 5.44 -20.86
C LEU A 94 12.55 4.54 -21.45
N ARG A 95 12.29 3.90 -22.59
CA ARG A 95 13.29 3.11 -23.32
C ARG A 95 14.54 3.94 -23.65
N LEU A 96 14.38 5.16 -24.14
CA LEU A 96 15.50 6.07 -24.43
C LEU A 96 16.31 6.42 -23.17
N LEU A 97 15.63 6.69 -22.05
CA LEU A 97 16.28 6.95 -20.76
C LEU A 97 17.06 5.73 -20.26
N ARG A 98 16.50 4.53 -20.38
CA ARG A 98 17.18 3.27 -20.03
C ARG A 98 18.45 3.09 -20.87
N LEU A 99 18.39 3.29 -22.19
CA LEU A 99 19.54 3.16 -23.09
C LEU A 99 20.64 4.20 -22.79
N ARG A 100 20.26 5.44 -22.45
CA ARG A 100 21.22 6.47 -22.00
C ARG A 100 21.90 6.07 -20.69
N ASN A 101 21.13 5.61 -19.70
CA ASN A 101 21.66 5.18 -18.40
C ASN A 101 22.57 3.94 -18.50
N GLN A 102 22.36 3.10 -19.52
CA GLN A 102 23.21 1.95 -19.84
C GLN A 102 24.45 2.33 -20.67
N GLU A 103 24.64 3.61 -20.97
CA GLU A 103 25.77 4.13 -21.75
C GLU A 103 25.93 3.51 -23.15
N VAL A 104 24.83 3.07 -23.76
CA VAL A 104 24.83 2.57 -25.15
C VAL A 104 25.40 3.67 -26.07
N ALA A 105 26.31 3.31 -26.97
CA ALA A 105 27.19 4.25 -27.68
C ALA A 105 26.44 5.39 -28.38
N GLU A 106 25.28 5.09 -28.96
CA GLU A 106 24.39 5.99 -29.68
C GLU A 106 23.62 6.93 -28.73
N PHE A 107 23.41 6.52 -27.49
CA PHE A 107 22.51 7.18 -26.53
C PHE A 107 23.21 7.81 -25.32
N ARG A 108 24.47 7.42 -25.02
CA ARG A 108 25.22 7.89 -23.84
C ARG A 108 25.39 9.41 -23.75
N ASN A 109 25.42 10.09 -24.90
CA ASN A 109 25.62 11.55 -25.00
C ASN A 109 24.32 12.33 -25.26
N TYR A 110 23.15 11.69 -25.11
CA TYR A 110 21.87 12.35 -25.34
C TYR A 110 21.58 13.38 -24.23
N LYS A 111 21.91 14.65 -24.48
CA LYS A 111 21.85 15.72 -23.46
C LYS A 111 20.42 16.04 -23.03
N CYS A 112 19.52 16.21 -24.01
CA CYS A 112 18.13 16.58 -23.78
C CYS A 112 17.22 15.45 -24.25
N VAL A 113 16.52 14.80 -23.32
CA VAL A 113 15.46 13.85 -23.64
C VAL A 113 14.16 14.64 -23.81
N PRO A 114 13.42 14.46 -24.93
CA PRO A 114 12.15 15.14 -25.14
C PRO A 114 11.19 14.96 -23.96
N ALA A 115 10.38 15.99 -23.70
CA ALA A 115 9.47 15.96 -22.56
C ALA A 115 8.27 15.06 -22.83
N LEU A 116 7.81 15.03 -24.09
CA LEU A 116 6.60 14.32 -24.48
C LEU A 116 6.93 13.02 -25.22
N GLU A 117 6.14 11.99 -24.94
CA GLU A 117 6.28 10.67 -25.56
C GLU A 117 6.23 10.74 -27.10
N ARG A 118 5.32 11.54 -27.64
CA ARG A 118 5.12 11.72 -29.09
C ARG A 118 6.29 12.38 -29.82
N GLU A 119 7.18 13.06 -29.09
CA GLU A 119 8.37 13.70 -29.67
C GLU A 119 9.50 12.68 -29.89
N VAL A 120 9.41 11.49 -29.28
CA VAL A 120 10.36 10.40 -29.48
C VAL A 120 9.88 9.56 -30.66
N THR A 121 10.50 9.76 -31.82
CA THR A 121 10.19 9.02 -33.04
C THR A 121 10.83 7.63 -33.04
N ASP A 122 10.23 6.68 -33.77
CA ASP A 122 10.78 5.31 -33.87
C ASP A 122 12.14 5.27 -34.59
N GLU A 123 12.41 6.28 -35.43
CA GLU A 123 13.68 6.45 -36.13
C GLU A 123 14.87 6.52 -35.18
N VAL A 124 14.67 7.07 -33.97
CA VAL A 124 15.70 7.13 -32.92
C VAL A 124 16.22 5.74 -32.55
N PHE A 125 15.41 4.69 -32.74
CA PHE A 125 15.76 3.31 -32.42
C PHE A 125 16.09 2.45 -33.66
N GLN A 126 16.00 2.99 -34.88
CA GLN A 126 16.24 2.23 -36.11
C GLN A 126 17.73 2.06 -36.45
N VAL A 127 18.64 2.69 -35.70
CA VAL A 127 20.10 2.67 -35.96
C VAL A 127 20.75 1.28 -35.68
N HIS A 128 19.95 0.26 -35.32
CA HIS A 128 20.42 -1.03 -34.83
C HIS A 128 20.68 -2.13 -35.88
N LEU A 129 20.69 -1.85 -37.18
CA LEU A 129 20.88 -2.91 -38.20
C LEU A 129 22.27 -2.99 -38.85
N CYS A 130 23.21 -2.08 -38.57
CA CYS A 130 24.50 -2.05 -39.27
C CYS A 130 25.70 -2.65 -38.49
N CYS A 131 25.57 -2.94 -37.19
CA CYS A 131 26.68 -3.49 -36.40
C CYS A 131 26.24 -4.65 -35.50
N ARG A 132 25.85 -5.77 -36.14
CA ARG A 132 26.11 -7.11 -35.61
C ARG A 132 27.24 -7.69 -36.48
N ILE A 133 28.48 -7.51 -36.03
CA ILE A 133 29.65 -8.31 -36.44
C ILE A 133 30.07 -9.10 -35.21
#